data_AF-A0A8H5I440-F1
#
_entry.id   AF-A0A8H5I440-F1
#
_cell.length_a   1.000
_cell.length_b   1.000
_cell.length_c   1.000
_cell.angle_alpha   90.00
_cell.angle_beta   90.00
_cell.angle_gamma   90.00
#
_symmetry.space_group_name_H-M   'P 1'
#
loop_
_entity.id
_entity.type
_entity.pdbx_description
1 polymer ?
#
loop_
_entity_poly.entity_id
_entity_poly.type
_entity_poly.pdbx_seq_one_letter_code
_entity_poly.pdbx_strand_id
1 'polypeptide(L)' 'MSVRFQAIPIYTIIGGVCVGASWYLYRLAMGPTIQWTKTNPTPWNSVKPNQTTKMMTVGHEADSKWSREKL' A
#
# COMPACT_ATOMS: atom_id res chain seq x y z
N MET A 1 -1.93 22.14 38.81
CA MET A 1 -1.59 21.12 37.79
C MET A 1 -2.26 21.54 36.48
N SER A 2 -1.50 21.89 35.43
CA SER A 2 -2.03 22.55 34.22
C SER A 2 -2.63 21.52 33.24
N VAL A 3 -3.85 21.80 32.75
CA VAL A 3 -4.63 20.98 31.80
C VAL A 3 -3.88 20.55 30.53
N ARG A 4 -2.81 21.26 30.16
CA ARG A 4 -1.98 20.97 28.98
C ARG A 4 -1.27 19.61 29.09
N PHE A 5 -0.87 19.20 30.29
CA PHE A 5 -0.13 17.95 30.49
C PHE A 5 -1.04 16.72 30.41
N GLN A 6 -2.32 16.85 30.77
CA GLN A 6 -3.30 15.77 30.65
C GLN A 6 -3.77 15.54 29.21
N ALA A 7 -3.63 16.54 28.33
CA ALA A 7 -4.06 16.43 26.93
C ALA A 7 -3.03 15.75 26.01
N ILE A 8 -1.75 15.71 26.40
CA ILE A 8 -0.66 15.05 25.65
C ILE A 8 -1.03 13.60 25.23
N PRO A 9 -1.46 12.70 26.12
CA PRO A 9 -1.78 11.33 25.74
C PRO A 9 -2.92 11.24 24.72
N ILE A 10 -3.90 12.14 24.77
CA ILE A 10 -5.02 12.18 23.82
C ILE A 10 -4.50 12.52 22.42
N TYR A 11 -3.67 13.56 22.30
CA TYR A 11 -3.08 13.96 21.01
C TYR A 11 -2.17 12.87 20.44
N THR A 12 -1.41 12.17 21.29
CA THR A 12 -0.55 11.06 20.83
C THR A 12 -1.38 9.93 20.23
N ILE A 13 -2.47 9.52 20.87
CA ILE A 13 -3.32 8.43 20.36
C ILE A 13 -4.00 8.85 19.06
N ILE A 14 -4.62 10.03 19.02
CA ILE A 14 -5.31 10.52 17.81
C ILE A 14 -4.31 10.69 16.66
N GLY A 15 -3.15 11.29 16.93
CA GLY A 15 -2.08 11.43 15.94
C GLY A 15 -1.59 10.09 15.42
N GLY A 16 -1.36 9.12 16.31
CA GLY A 16 -0.95 7.76 15.95
C GLY A 16 -1.98 7.06 15.07
N VAL A 17 -3.27 7.17 15.40
CA VAL A 17 -4.37 6.58 14.61
C VAL A 17 -4.46 7.21 13.23
N CYS A 18 -4.43 8.54 13.12
CA CYS A 18 -4.50 9.22 11.83
C CYS A 18 -3.31 8.87 10.92
N VAL A 19 -2.10 8.81 11.48
CA VAL A 19 -0.90 8.41 10.74
C VAL A 19 -0.98 6.95 10.31
N GLY A 20 -1.36 6.05 11.22
CA GLY A 20 -1.48 4.62 10.94
C GLY A 20 -2.54 4.31 9.88
N ALA A 21 -3.71 4.95 9.97
CA ALA A 21 -4.78 4.79 8.99
C ALA A 21 -4.36 5.32 7.61
N SER A 22 -3.75 6.51 7.56
CA SER A 22 -3.25 7.09 6.30
C SER A 22 -2.18 6.20 5.66
N TRP A 23 -1.24 5.68 6.47
CA TRP A 23 -0.21 4.75 6.00
C TRP A 23 -0.82 3.46 5.44
N TYR A 24 -1.79 2.88 6.15
CA TYR A 24 -2.44 1.64 5.71
C TYR A 24 -3.21 1.82 4.40
N LEU A 25 -3.96 2.92 4.26
CA LEU A 25 -4.64 3.27 3.02
C LEU A 25 -3.66 3.52 1.88
N TYR A 26 -2.57 4.23 2.13
CA TYR A 26 -1.51 4.45 1.15
C TYR A 26 -0.92 3.12 0.68
N ARG A 27 -0.56 2.22 1.61
CA ARG A 27 -0.07 0.87 1.27
C ARG A 27 -1.08 0.10 0.41
N LEU A 28 -2.36 0.16 0.76
CA LEU A 28 -3.42 -0.52 0.00
C LEU A 28 -3.56 0.06 -1.41
N ALA A 29 -3.53 1.38 -1.54
CA ALA A 29 -3.58 2.09 -2.82
C ALA A 29 -2.35 1.79 -3.71
N MET A 30 -1.20 1.48 -3.11
CA MET A 30 0.01 1.05 -3.81
C MET A 30 0.06 -0.46 -4.11
N GLY A 31 -1.00 -1.19 -3.77
CA GLY A 31 -1.11 -2.60 -4.03
C GLY A 31 -1.09 -2.94 -5.52
N PRO A 32 -0.58 -4.11 -5.89
CA PRO A 32 -0.44 -4.51 -7.29
C PRO A 32 -1.78 -4.74 -8.01
N THR A 33 -2.86 -4.96 -7.28
CA THR A 33 -4.24 -5.03 -7.83
C THR A 33 -4.75 -3.66 -8.29
N ILE A 34 -4.14 -2.57 -7.80
CA ILE A 34 -4.57 -1.19 -8.06
C ILE A 34 -3.53 -0.51 -8.96
N GLN A 35 -3.64 -0.76 -10.27
CA GLN A 35 -2.71 -0.27 -11.32
C GLN A 35 -3.27 0.92 -12.10
N TRP A 36 -4.25 1.61 -11.52
CA TRP A 36 -4.98 2.66 -12.21
C TRP A 36 -4.08 3.88 -12.41
N THR A 37 -3.83 4.23 -13.67
CA THR A 37 -3.18 5.48 -14.05
C THR A 37 -4.11 6.24 -14.99
N LYS A 38 -4.00 7.58 -15.01
CA LYS A 38 -4.85 8.43 -15.88
C LYS A 38 -4.72 8.05 -17.37
N THR A 39 -3.58 7.48 -17.76
CA THR A 39 -3.21 7.14 -19.13
C THR A 39 -3.45 5.68 -19.50
N ASN A 40 -3.86 4.81 -18.55
CA ASN A 40 -4.08 3.38 -18.81
C ASN A 40 -5.57 2.99 -18.66
N PRO A 41 -6.33 2.91 -19.76
CA PRO A 41 -7.74 2.52 -19.74
C PRO A 41 -7.97 1.04 -19.42
N THR A 42 -6.94 0.19 -19.44
CA THR A 42 -7.03 -1.26 -19.17
C THR A 42 -5.98 -1.73 -18.15
N PRO A 43 -6.08 -1.31 -16.87
CA PRO A 43 -5.08 -1.60 -15.84
C PRO A 43 -4.89 -3.08 -15.53
N TRP A 44 -5.92 -3.91 -15.76
CA TRP A 44 -5.87 -5.35 -15.55
C TRP A 44 -4.90 -6.10 -16.50
N ASN A 45 -4.47 -5.48 -17.60
CA ASN A 45 -3.52 -6.07 -18.54
C ASN A 45 -2.03 -5.83 -18.17
N SER A 46 -1.76 -5.15 -17.06
CA SER A 46 -0.39 -4.79 -16.65
C SER A 46 0.39 -5.95 -16.02
N VAL A 47 -0.29 -6.90 -15.38
CA VAL A 47 0.30 -8.10 -14.80
C VAL A 47 0.08 -9.24 -15.79
N LYS A 48 1.16 -9.79 -16.34
CA LYS A 48 1.07 -10.91 -17.30
C LYS A 48 0.79 -12.23 -16.58
N PRO A 49 0.14 -13.22 -17.23
CA PRO A 49 -0.19 -14.50 -16.59
C PRO A 49 1.01 -15.27 -16.05
N ASN A 50 2.19 -15.10 -16.64
CA ASN A 50 3.44 -15.75 -16.24
C ASN A 50 4.26 -14.93 -15.22
N GLN A 51 3.71 -13.82 -14.73
CA GLN A 51 4.37 -12.98 -13.74
C GLN A 51 3.81 -13.18 -12.35
N THR A 52 4.71 -13.28 -11.36
CA THR A 52 4.30 -13.23 -9.96
C THR A 52 4.37 -11.81 -9.43
N THR A 53 3.32 -11.46 -8.73
CA THR A 53 3.21 -10.23 -7.95
C THR A 53 3.60 -10.45 -6.49
N LYS A 54 3.66 -11.72 -6.05
CA LYS A 54 3.97 -12.05 -4.66
C LYS A 54 5.46 -11.80 -4.40
N MET A 55 5.76 -11.32 -3.20
CA MET A 55 7.14 -11.14 -2.75
C MET A 55 7.90 -12.48 -2.69
N MET A 56 7.18 -13.56 -2.36
CA MET A 56 7.68 -14.92 -2.25
C MET A 56 6.68 -15.91 -2.86
N THR A 57 7.19 -16.90 -3.58
CA THR A 57 6.43 -18.06 -4.04
C THR A 57 7.05 -19.31 -3.41
N VAL A 58 6.21 -20.29 -3.06
CA VAL A 58 6.68 -21.57 -2.51
C VAL A 58 6.17 -22.66 -3.44
N GLY A 59 7.07 -23.47 -3.99
CA GLY A 59 6.75 -24.61 -4.85
C GLY A 59 6.51 -24.31 -6.34
N HIS A 60 6.15 -23.07 -6.71
CA HIS A 60 6.02 -22.65 -8.12
C HIS A 60 6.90 -21.42 -8.38
N GLU A 61 7.92 -21.59 -9.22
CA GLU A 61 8.73 -20.48 -9.71
C GLU A 61 8.00 -19.82 -10.88
N ALA A 62 7.74 -18.52 -10.75
CA ALA A 62 7.20 -17.75 -11.86
C ALA A 62 8.35 -17.28 -12.75
N ASP A 63 8.14 -17.27 -14.07
CA ASP A 63 9.15 -16.89 -15.06
C ASP A 63 9.74 -15.49 -14.81
N SER A 64 8.95 -14.57 -14.25
CA SER A 64 9.43 -13.25 -13.87
C SER A 64 8.63 -12.60 -12.74
N LYS A 65 9.26 -11.66 -12.02
CA LYS A 65 8.61 -10.82 -11.01
C LYS A 65 8.05 -9.56 -11.65
N TRP A 66 6.81 -9.24 -11.31
CA TRP A 66 6.18 -8.00 -11.71
C TRP A 66 6.68 -6.82 -10.87
N SER A 67 6.91 -5.67 -11.50
CA SER A 67 7.34 -4.43 -10.85
C SER A 67 6.46 -3.26 -11.28
N ARG A 68 6.20 -2.33 -10.35
CA ARG A 68 5.43 -1.11 -10.63
C ARG A 68 6.36 -0.01 -11.15
N GLU A 69 6.50 0.09 -12.47
CA GLU A 69 7.39 1.08 -13.10
C GLU A 69 6.72 2.45 -13.31
N LYS A 70 5.39 2.49 -13.36
CA LYS A 70 4.62 3.72 -13.58
C LYS A 70 3.83 4.06 -12.31
N LEU A 71 4.12 5.24 -11.75
CA LEU A 71 3.38 5.89 -10.66
C LEU A 71 2.62 7.09 -11.23
#